data_AF-A0A8X7R2E9-F1
#
_entry.id   AF-A0A8X7R2E9-F1
#
_cell.length_a   1.000
_cell.length_b   1.000
_cell.length_c   1.000
_cell.angle_alpha   90.00
_cell.angle_beta   90.00
_cell.angle_gamma   90.00
#
_symmetry.space_group_name_H-M   'P 1'
#
loop_
_entity.id
_entity.type
_entity.pdbx_description
1 polymer ?
#
loop_
_entity_poly.entity_id
_entity_poly.type
_entity_poly.pdbx_seq_one_letter_code
_entity_poly.pdbx_strand_id
1 'polypeptide(L)' 'MLSLGGGIGNYSIGSREDAKVVANYLWNNFLGGKSSSRPLGDAVLDGIDFNIELGSPQYYDDLAR' A
#
# COMPACT_ATOMS: atom_id res chain seq x y z
N MET A 1 -7.57 4.27 8.71
CA MET A 1 -7.16 3.89 7.33
C MET A 1 -5.84 4.57 6.97
N LEU A 2 -5.04 3.97 6.10
CA LEU A 2 -3.83 4.58 5.50
C LEU A 2 -4.15 4.96 4.05
N SER A 3 -3.96 6.23 3.66
CA SER A 3 -4.14 6.68 2.29
C SER A 3 -2.84 6.55 1.49
N LEU A 4 -2.91 5.93 0.32
CA LEU A 4 -1.81 5.82 -0.64
C LEU A 4 -1.96 6.85 -1.75
N GLY A 5 -0.84 7.46 -2.14
CA GLY A 5 -0.79 8.42 -3.25
C GLY A 5 -0.75 9.86 -2.77
N GLY A 6 -1.69 10.68 -3.22
CA GLY A 6 -1.72 12.13 -3.06
C GLY A 6 -1.06 12.90 -4.22
N GLY A 7 -1.28 14.21 -4.26
CA GLY A 7 -0.81 15.08 -5.35
C GLY A 7 0.70 15.36 -5.41
N ILE A 8 1.52 14.81 -4.50
CA ILE A 8 2.98 14.94 -4.52
C ILE A 8 3.62 13.58 -4.26
N GLY A 9 4.54 13.17 -5.12
CA GLY A 9 5.33 11.94 -4.93
C GLY A 9 5.76 11.35 -6.27
N ASN A 10 6.60 10.31 -6.19
CA ASN A 10 6.92 9.45 -7.33
C ASN A 10 6.52 8.01 -6.99
N TYR A 11 5.27 7.67 -7.30
CA TYR A 11 4.70 6.37 -7.00
C TYR A 11 4.05 5.78 -8.26
N SER A 12 4.25 4.48 -8.43
CA SER A 12 3.49 3.64 -9.36
C SER A 12 3.72 2.18 -8.99
N ILE A 13 2.87 1.28 -9.49
CA ILE A 13 3.11 -0.16 -9.45
C ILE A 13 3.57 -0.56 -10.84
N GLY A 14 4.71 -1.26 -10.95
CA GLY A 14 5.32 -1.59 -12.25
C GLY A 14 4.75 -2.85 -12.90
N SER A 15 4.19 -3.76 -12.09
CA SER A 15 3.71 -5.06 -12.50
C SER A 15 2.71 -5.65 -11.50
N ARG A 16 2.01 -6.72 -11.90
CA ARG A 16 1.18 -7.52 -10.99
C ARG A 16 2.00 -8.12 -9.85
N GLU A 17 3.24 -8.52 -10.12
CA GLU A 17 4.17 -9.05 -9.12
C GLU A 17 4.54 -7.97 -8.10
N ASP A 18 4.82 -6.74 -8.55
CA ASP A 18 5.04 -5.60 -7.65
C ASP A 18 3.81 -5.32 -6.79
N ALA A 19 2.59 -5.44 -7.35
CA ALA A 19 1.36 -5.28 -6.59
C ALA A 19 1.29 -6.25 -5.40
N LYS A 20 1.67 -7.52 -5.60
CA LYS A 20 1.75 -8.52 -4.52
C LYS A 20 2.81 -8.18 -3.48
N VAL A 21 3.96 -7.64 -3.91
CA VAL A 21 5.02 -7.20 -2.99
C VAL A 21 4.52 -6.04 -2.12
N VAL A 22 3.85 -5.05 -2.73
CA VAL A 22 3.23 -3.93 -2.02
C VAL A 22 2.15 -4.42 -1.06
N ALA A 23 1.28 -5.36 -1.48
CA ALA A 23 0.24 -5.93 -0.63
C ALA A 23 0.84 -6.56 0.65
N ASN A 24 1.88 -7.38 0.48
CA ASN A 24 2.58 -8.01 1.60
C ASN A 24 3.25 -6.98 2.52
N TYR A 25 3.82 -5.92 1.95
CA TYR A 25 4.40 -4.84 2.74
C TYR A 25 3.35 -4.12 3.58
N LEU A 26 2.21 -3.73 2.97
CA LEU A 26 1.11 -3.06 3.66
C LEU A 26 0.52 -3.95 4.77
N TRP A 27 0.30 -5.23 4.47
CA TRP A 27 -0.22 -6.19 5.43
C TRP A 27 0.67 -6.30 6.68
N ASN A 28 1.97 -6.48 6.48
CA ASN A 28 2.91 -6.71 7.57
C ASN A 28 3.25 -5.46 8.38
N ASN A 29 3.20 -4.27 7.78
CA ASN A 29 3.67 -3.04 8.42
C ASN A 29 2.54 -2.15 8.96
N PHE A 30 1.32 -2.27 8.44
CA PHE A 30 0.20 -1.38 8.81
C PHE A 30 -1.09 -2.11 9.17
N LEU A 31 -1.29 -3.34 8.69
CA LEU A 31 -2.48 -4.15 8.97
C LEU A 31 -2.13 -5.31 9.93
N GLY A 32 -2.84 -6.43 9.81
CA GLY A 32 -2.79 -7.56 10.77
C GLY A 32 -1.57 -8.47 10.66
N GLY A 33 -0.64 -8.20 9.75
CA GLY A 33 0.62 -8.94 9.65
C GLY A 33 1.64 -8.52 10.72
N LYS A 34 2.86 -9.06 10.60
CA LYS A 34 3.93 -8.84 11.59
C LYS A 34 5.18 -8.27 10.94
N SER A 35 5.75 -7.26 11.58
CA SER A 35 7.02 -6.64 11.21
C SER A 35 7.68 -6.13 12.48
N SER A 36 9.01 -6.23 12.58
CA SER A 36 9.78 -5.67 13.70
C SER A 36 9.92 -4.15 13.64
N SER A 37 9.55 -3.54 12.51
CA SER A 37 9.73 -2.11 12.24
C SER A 37 8.46 -1.49 11.65
N ARG A 38 7.33 -1.63 12.37
CA ARG A 38 6.06 -1.04 11.97
C ARG A 38 6.12 0.49 12.07
N PRO A 39 5.88 1.24 10.98
CA PRO A 39 6.06 2.70 10.98
C PRO A 39 5.15 3.46 11.96
N LEU A 40 3.96 2.91 12.24
CA LEU A 40 2.99 3.49 13.17
C LEU A 40 2.91 2.71 14.50
N GLY A 41 3.94 1.92 14.80
CA GLY A 41 3.99 1.07 15.99
C GLY A 41 2.96 -0.07 15.93
N ASP A 42 2.42 -0.44 17.09
CA ASP A 42 1.56 -1.61 17.25
C ASP A 42 0.12 -1.41 16.77
N ALA A 43 -0.24 -0.19 16.32
CA ALA A 43 -1.56 0.08 15.78
C ALA A 43 -1.83 -0.79 14.54
N VAL A 44 -3.03 -1.36 14.48
CA VAL A 44 -3.57 -2.09 13.32
C VAL A 44 -4.61 -1.19 12.67
N LEU A 45 -4.37 -0.78 11.43
CA LEU A 45 -5.31 0.07 10.71
C LEU A 45 -6.45 -0.76 10.13
N ASP A 46 -7.63 -0.13 10.00
CA ASP A 46 -8.84 -0.79 9.49
C ASP A 46 -8.82 -1.04 7.98
N GLY A 47 -7.88 -0.44 7.25
CA GLY A 47 -7.79 -0.59 5.79
C GLY A 47 -6.91 0.44 5.10
N ILE A 48 -6.88 0.32 3.78
CA ILE A 48 -6.10 1.15 2.86
C ILE A 48 -7.07 1.95 1.98
N ASP A 49 -6.78 3.23 1.82
CA ASP A 49 -7.46 4.17 0.94
C ASP A 49 -6.56 4.48 -0.28
N PHE A 50 -7.14 4.56 -1.47
CA PHE A 50 -6.40 4.73 -2.72
C PHE A 50 -6.67 6.13 -3.27
N ASN A 51 -5.87 7.10 -2.86
CA ASN A 51 -5.90 8.45 -3.39
C ASN A 51 -4.85 8.61 -4.51
N ILE A 52 -5.02 7.84 -5.59
CA ILE A 52 -4.06 7.77 -6.70
C ILE A 52 -4.31 8.92 -7.67
N GLU A 53 -3.41 9.91 -7.66
CA GLU A 53 -3.53 11.15 -8.46
C GLU A 53 -2.41 11.30 -9.50
N LEU A 54 -1.33 10.53 -9.38
CA LEU A 54 -0.13 10.60 -10.23
C LEU A 54 0.30 9.21 -10.71
N GLY A 55 1.18 9.19 -11.72
CA GLY A 55 1.79 7.95 -12.21
C GLY A 55 0.86 7.10 -13.09
N SER A 56 1.22 5.82 -13.25
CA SER A 56 0.43 4.86 -14.02
C SER A 56 -0.80 4.41 -13.20
N PRO A 57 -2.00 4.32 -13.79
CA PRO A 57 -3.19 3.80 -13.11
C PRO A 57 -3.25 2.27 -13.07
N GLN A 58 -2.26 1.57 -13.61
CA GLN A 58 -2.27 0.10 -13.74
C GLN A 58 -1.97 -0.60 -12.41
N TYR A 59 -2.47 -1.84 -12.27
CA TYR A 59 -2.18 -2.82 -11.22
C TYR A 59 -2.66 -2.50 -9.80
N TYR A 60 -3.32 -1.36 -9.58
CA TYR A 60 -3.99 -1.11 -8.29
C TYR A 60 -5.17 -2.06 -8.05
N ASP A 61 -5.79 -2.56 -9.13
CA ASP A 61 -6.78 -3.64 -9.05
C ASP A 61 -6.16 -4.98 -8.64
N ASP A 62 -4.93 -5.27 -9.06
CA ASP A 62 -4.17 -6.43 -8.60
C ASP A 62 -3.75 -6.28 -7.12
N LEU A 63 -3.49 -5.06 -6.65
CA LEU A 63 -3.18 -4.75 -5.24
C LEU A 63 -4.41 -4.92 -4.33
N ALA A 64 -5.61 -4.64 -4.84
CA ALA A 64 -6.86 -4.71 -4.06
C ALA A 64 -7.47 -6.12 -3.95
N ARG A 65 -6.82 -7.14 -4.51
CA ARG A 65 -7.32 -8.54 -4.54
C ARG A 65 -6.99 -9.35 -3.29
#